data_AF-A0A2D6X1C6-F1
#
_entry.id   AF-A0A2D6X1C6-F1
#
_cell.length_a   1.000
_cell.length_b   1.000
_cell.length_c   1.000
_cell.angle_alpha   90.00
_cell.angle_beta   90.00
_cell.angle_gamma   90.00
#
_symmetry.space_group_name_H-M   'P 1'
#
loop_
_entity.id
_entity.type
_entity.pdbx_description
1 polymer ?
#
loop_
_entity_poly.entity_id
_entity_poly.type
_entity_poly.pdbx_seq_one_letter_code
_entity_poly.pdbx_strand_id
1 'polypeptide(L)'
;MDMKLRTTRKAIGVNHYRVIGAGYCELQHLLKFREAMAYSSGIYGWNCDYYNIDGVVIATGYRGVWSQNTHASEKLIRDYDDKAHMVLNDYYTSGSSRWERLDQLLSEFVAKAIS
;
A
#
# COMPACT_ATOMS: atom_id res chain seq x y z
N MET A 1 -17.91 2.56 14.23
CA MET A 1 -17.04 2.62 13.05
C MET A 1 -16.18 3.85 13.23
N ASP A 2 -14.90 3.66 13.52
CA ASP A 2 -14.00 4.80 13.59
C ASP A 2 -13.84 5.40 12.19
N MET A 3 -13.97 6.72 12.09
CA MET A 3 -13.79 7.43 10.84
C MET A 3 -12.31 7.43 10.49
N LYS A 4 -11.96 7.02 9.26
CA LYS A 4 -10.58 7.16 8.75
C LYS A 4 -10.16 8.63 8.85
N LEU A 5 -8.91 8.87 9.25
CA LEU A 5 -8.37 10.22 9.36
C LEU A 5 -8.24 10.85 7.96
N ARG A 6 -8.88 12.01 7.75
CA ARG A 6 -8.62 12.83 6.57
C ARG A 6 -7.34 13.64 6.80
N THR A 7 -6.39 13.53 5.89
CA THR A 7 -5.10 14.23 5.95
C THR A 7 -4.69 14.82 4.60
N THR A 8 -3.50 15.42 4.55
CA THR A 8 -2.91 15.96 3.33
C THR A 8 -1.62 15.24 2.99
N ARG A 9 -1.28 15.24 1.70
CA ARG A 9 0.04 14.80 1.22
C ARG A 9 1.19 15.45 2.00
N LYS A 10 1.10 16.76 2.24
CA LYS A 10 2.15 17.51 2.96
C LYS A 10 2.30 17.00 4.39
N ALA A 11 1.19 16.79 5.10
CA ALA A 11 1.23 16.26 6.46
C ALA A 11 1.84 14.86 6.50
N ILE A 12 1.49 13.98 5.55
CA ILE A 12 2.09 12.64 5.46
C ILE A 12 3.60 12.73 5.20
N GLY A 13 4.04 13.51 4.21
CA GLY A 13 5.46 13.61 3.84
C GLY A 13 6.36 14.26 4.89
N VAL A 14 5.81 15.15 5.73
CA VAL A 14 6.54 15.75 6.86
C VAL A 14 6.67 14.77 8.04
N ASN A 15 5.63 13.96 8.31
CA ASN A 15 5.60 13.07 9.46
C ASN A 15 6.19 11.67 9.19
N HIS A 16 6.46 11.33 7.93
CA HIS A 16 6.99 10.02 7.55
C HIS A 16 8.21 10.19 6.65
N TYR A 17 9.31 9.57 7.06
CA TYR A 17 10.55 9.63 6.30
C TYR A 17 10.41 8.94 4.94
N ARG A 18 9.68 7.82 4.88
CA ARG A 18 9.53 6.99 3.68
C ARG A 18 8.08 6.92 3.21
N VAL A 19 7.88 7.19 1.92
CA VAL A 19 6.59 7.03 1.24
C VAL A 19 6.82 6.24 -0.06
N ILE A 20 6.02 5.21 -0.27
CA ILE A 20 5.92 4.45 -1.52
C ILE A 20 4.67 4.94 -2.24
N GLY A 21 4.84 5.54 -3.42
CA GLY A 21 3.73 5.91 -4.27
C GLY A 21 3.36 4.79 -5.22
N ALA A 22 2.07 4.44 -5.28
CA ALA A 22 1.52 3.53 -6.27
C ALA A 22 0.26 4.15 -6.90
N GLY A 23 0.09 3.97 -8.19
CA GLY A 23 -1.12 4.39 -8.91
C GLY A 23 -2.38 3.74 -8.37
N TYR A 24 -3.52 4.18 -8.91
CA TYR A 24 -4.81 3.59 -8.55
C TYR A 24 -4.85 2.11 -8.92
N CYS A 25 -5.27 1.27 -7.97
CA CYS A 25 -5.36 -0.19 -8.09
C CYS A 25 -4.05 -0.95 -8.29
N GLU A 26 -2.88 -0.30 -8.30
CA GLU A 26 -1.59 -0.97 -8.55
C GLU A 26 -1.12 -1.91 -7.42
N LEU A 27 -1.69 -1.76 -6.21
CA LEU A 27 -1.41 -2.61 -5.05
C LEU A 27 -2.69 -3.21 -4.44
N GLN A 28 -3.76 -3.33 -5.23
CA GLN A 28 -5.08 -3.71 -4.73
C GLN A 28 -5.14 -5.11 -4.12
N HIS A 29 -4.33 -6.04 -4.63
CA HIS A 29 -4.29 -7.42 -4.15
C HIS A 29 -3.37 -7.50 -2.93
N LEU A 30 -2.21 -6.84 -3.01
CA LEU A 30 -1.25 -6.83 -1.91
C LEU A 30 -1.83 -6.20 -0.64
N LEU A 31 -2.65 -5.16 -0.78
CA LEU A 31 -3.28 -4.45 0.33
C LEU A 31 -4.66 -5.00 0.73
N LYS A 32 -5.10 -6.14 0.18
CA LYS A 32 -6.49 -6.62 0.26
C LYS A 32 -7.06 -6.72 1.68
N PHE A 33 -6.23 -7.08 2.67
CA PHE A 33 -6.63 -7.21 4.08
C PHE A 33 -6.07 -6.12 4.98
N ARG A 34 -5.54 -5.03 4.39
CA ARG A 34 -5.04 -3.89 5.14
C ARG A 34 -6.07 -2.79 5.14
N GLU A 35 -6.22 -2.14 6.30
CA GLU A 35 -7.01 -0.93 6.42
C GLU A 35 -6.12 0.29 6.26
N ALA A 36 -6.59 1.26 5.48
CA ALA A 36 -5.89 2.53 5.36
C ALA A 36 -5.96 3.30 6.68
N MET A 37 -4.82 3.75 7.18
CA MET A 37 -4.68 4.60 8.37
C MET A 37 -5.33 5.98 8.15
N ALA A 38 -5.19 6.51 6.94
CA ALA A 38 -5.68 7.83 6.58
C ALA A 38 -6.02 7.89 5.09
N TYR A 39 -6.70 8.95 4.68
CA TYR A 39 -6.95 9.25 3.27
C TYR A 39 -6.80 10.74 3.00
N SER A 40 -6.65 11.12 1.74
CA SER A 40 -6.81 12.51 1.31
C SER A 40 -7.91 12.66 0.27
N SER A 41 -8.53 13.83 0.26
CA SER A 41 -9.58 14.17 -0.70
C SER A 41 -9.52 15.66 -1.05
N GLY A 42 -9.86 15.99 -2.29
CA GLY A 42 -9.92 17.35 -2.82
C GLY A 42 -11.32 17.73 -3.29
N ILE A 43 -11.39 18.73 -4.18
CA ILE A 43 -12.67 19.22 -4.74
C ILE A 43 -13.43 18.17 -5.56
N TYR A 44 -12.72 17.15 -6.07
CA TYR A 44 -13.28 16.06 -6.87
C TYR A 44 -13.50 14.78 -6.05
N GLY A 45 -13.47 14.86 -4.72
CA GLY A 45 -13.62 13.71 -3.84
C GLY A 45 -12.28 13.03 -3.52
N TRP A 46 -12.31 11.70 -3.37
CA TRP A 46 -11.17 10.90 -2.91
C TRP A 46 -9.97 11.00 -3.85
N ASN A 47 -8.78 11.20 -3.28
CA ASN A 47 -7.53 11.31 -4.03
C ASN A 47 -6.69 10.03 -3.87
N CYS A 48 -6.42 9.65 -2.62
CA CYS A 48 -5.61 8.47 -2.28
C CYS A 48 -5.82 8.05 -0.82
N ASP A 49 -5.52 6.78 -0.57
CA ASP A 49 -5.43 6.18 0.76
C ASP A 49 -3.96 6.05 1.18
N TYR A 50 -3.72 6.07 2.49
CA TYR A 50 -2.41 5.92 3.11
C TYR A 50 -2.42 4.73 4.07
N TYR A 51 -1.49 3.80 3.86
CA TYR A 51 -1.29 2.60 4.68
C TYR A 51 0.05 2.72 5.37
N ASN A 52 0.14 2.46 6.67
CA ASN A 52 1.40 2.46 7.40
C ASN A 52 1.83 1.02 7.67
N ILE A 53 2.97 0.62 7.10
CA ILE A 53 3.58 -0.69 7.28
C ILE A 53 4.95 -0.47 7.91
N ASP A 54 5.05 -0.73 9.21
CA ASP A 54 6.29 -0.63 10.01
C ASP A 54 7.05 0.70 9.82
N GLY A 55 6.32 1.82 9.75
CA GLY A 55 6.88 3.17 9.60
C GLY A 55 7.13 3.60 8.15
N VAL A 56 6.84 2.75 7.17
CA VAL A 56 6.82 3.09 5.74
C VAL A 56 5.38 3.30 5.29
N VAL A 57 5.09 4.47 4.71
CA VAL A 57 3.74 4.76 4.20
C VAL A 57 3.61 4.33 2.76
N ILE A 58 2.56 3.59 2.43
CA ILE A 58 2.13 3.34 1.05
C ILE A 58 0.99 4.31 0.75
N ALA A 59 1.17 5.16 -0.25
CA ALA A 59 0.14 6.04 -0.79
C ALA A 59 -0.37 5.46 -2.12
N THR A 60 -1.67 5.12 -2.20
CA THR A 60 -2.28 4.62 -3.44
C THR A 60 -3.57 5.35 -3.78
N GLY A 61 -3.69 5.76 -5.05
CA GLY A 61 -4.88 6.43 -5.56
C GLY A 61 -4.67 7.14 -6.88
N TYR A 62 -5.68 7.89 -7.30
CA TYR A 62 -5.67 8.60 -8.58
C TYR A 62 -4.85 9.89 -8.55
N ARG A 63 -4.76 10.55 -7.39
CA ARG A 63 -4.19 11.90 -7.27
C ARG A 63 -3.41 12.04 -5.98
N GLY A 64 -2.40 12.91 -6.02
CA GLY A 64 -1.64 13.26 -4.83
C GLY A 64 -0.70 12.17 -4.34
N VAL A 65 -0.47 11.10 -5.12
CA VAL A 65 0.50 10.03 -4.86
C VAL A 65 1.94 10.50 -5.18
N TRP A 66 2.92 10.01 -4.43
CA TRP A 66 4.35 10.19 -4.68
C TRP A 66 5.18 9.17 -3.90
N SER A 67 6.44 9.06 -4.32
CA SER A 67 7.47 8.36 -3.57
C SER A 67 8.43 9.36 -2.91
N GLN A 68 8.93 9.00 -1.73
CA GLN A 68 9.88 9.79 -0.94
C GLN A 68 10.81 8.83 -0.19
N ASN A 69 12.13 8.95 -0.41
CA ASN A 69 13.16 8.11 0.23
C ASN A 69 12.90 6.60 0.10
N THR A 70 12.47 6.16 -1.09
CA THR A 70 12.22 4.77 -1.46
C THR A 70 12.63 4.51 -2.91
N HIS A 71 12.80 3.24 -3.27
CA HIS A 71 13.21 2.74 -4.57
C HIS A 71 12.18 1.78 -5.20
N ALA A 72 10.91 1.89 -4.79
CA ALA A 72 9.82 1.11 -5.37
C ALA A 72 9.63 1.47 -6.85
N SER A 73 10.11 0.61 -7.74
CA SER A 73 9.87 0.71 -9.18
C SER A 73 8.48 0.18 -9.54
N GLU A 74 7.95 0.62 -10.68
CA GLU A 74 6.71 0.08 -11.25
C GLU A 74 6.77 -1.45 -11.41
N LYS A 75 7.94 -1.99 -11.80
CA LYS A 75 8.16 -3.43 -11.89
C LYS A 75 8.01 -4.10 -10.52
N LEU A 76 8.62 -3.54 -9.47
CA LEU A 76 8.53 -4.12 -8.12
C LEU A 76 7.07 -4.11 -7.61
N ILE A 77 6.36 -3.00 -7.82
CA ILE A 77 4.94 -2.85 -7.47
C ILE A 77 4.12 -3.94 -8.15
N ARG A 78 4.23 -4.05 -9.47
CA ARG A 78 3.50 -5.05 -10.26
C ARG A 78 3.86 -6.48 -9.89
N ASP A 79 5.15 -6.79 -9.77
CA ASP A 79 5.62 -8.14 -9.41
C ASP A 79 5.01 -8.61 -8.08
N TYR A 80 4.88 -7.72 -7.09
CA TYR A 80 4.33 -8.06 -5.78
C TYR A 80 2.81 -8.09 -5.75
N ASP A 81 2.13 -7.22 -6.50
CA ASP A 81 0.68 -7.29 -6.62
C ASP A 81 0.22 -8.53 -7.42
N ASP A 82 0.98 -8.94 -8.44
CA ASP A 82 0.73 -10.19 -9.18
C ASP A 82 0.91 -11.42 -8.29
N LYS A 83 1.94 -11.47 -7.44
CA LYS A 83 2.11 -12.53 -6.43
C LYS A 83 0.94 -12.55 -5.44
N ALA A 84 0.50 -11.39 -4.98
CA ALA A 84 -0.64 -11.28 -4.09
C ALA A 84 -1.93 -11.77 -4.76
N HIS A 85 -2.14 -11.46 -6.04
CA HIS A 85 -3.24 -11.99 -6.82
C HIS A 85 -3.22 -13.52 -6.89
N MET A 86 -2.05 -14.15 -7.08
CA MET A 86 -1.92 -15.61 -7.06
C MET A 86 -2.31 -16.19 -5.69
N VAL A 87 -1.86 -15.58 -4.59
CA VAL A 87 -2.23 -16.01 -3.23
C VAL A 87 -3.74 -15.90 -2.99
N LEU A 88 -4.38 -14.83 -3.48
CA LEU A 88 -5.81 -14.63 -3.28
C LEU A 88 -6.68 -15.66 -4.02
N ASN A 89 -6.21 -16.14 -5.18
CA ASN A 89 -6.88 -17.14 -6.02
C ASN A 89 -6.49 -18.59 -5.69
N ASP A 90 -5.59 -18.81 -4.73
CA ASP A 90 -5.19 -20.14 -4.28
C ASP A 90 -6.18 -20.69 -3.24
N TYR A 91 -7.24 -21.34 -3.75
CA TYR A 91 -8.31 -21.94 -2.93
C TYR A 91 -8.01 -23.37 -2.45
N TYR A 92 -6.94 -23.98 -2.95
CA TYR A 92 -6.69 -25.42 -2.79
C TYR A 92 -5.57 -25.73 -1.78
N THR A 93 -4.78 -24.74 -1.39
CA THR A 93 -3.65 -24.96 -0.48
C THR A 93 -4.07 -24.94 0.98
N SER A 94 -3.85 -26.05 1.68
CA SER A 94 -3.97 -26.16 3.14
C SER A 94 -2.60 -25.92 3.80
N GLY A 95 -2.55 -25.03 4.81
CA GLY A 95 -1.33 -24.83 5.60
C GLY A 95 -1.22 -23.44 6.25
N SER A 96 -1.40 -22.36 5.49
CA SER A 96 -1.37 -20.98 6.00
C SER A 96 -2.55 -20.17 5.44
N SER A 97 -3.05 -19.22 6.22
CA SER A 97 -4.12 -18.34 5.79
C SER A 97 -3.63 -17.43 4.65
N ARG A 98 -4.53 -17.04 3.73
CA ARG A 98 -4.22 -16.04 2.70
C ARG A 98 -3.74 -14.72 3.30
N TRP A 99 -4.20 -14.39 4.51
CA TRP A 99 -3.77 -13.22 5.25
C TRP A 99 -2.29 -13.27 5.62
N GLU A 100 -1.80 -14.36 6.23
CA GLU A 100 -0.38 -14.52 6.59
C GLU A 100 0.54 -14.44 5.37
N ARG A 101 0.15 -15.10 4.27
CA ARG A 101 0.93 -15.09 3.02
C ARG A 101 1.00 -13.70 2.40
N LEU A 102 -0.11 -12.96 2.41
CA LEU A 102 -0.11 -11.57 1.94
C LEU A 102 0.68 -10.66 2.87
N ASP A 103 0.61 -10.89 4.18
CA ASP A 103 1.37 -10.13 5.17
C ASP A 103 2.87 -10.26 4.95
N GLN A 104 3.34 -11.49 4.75
CA GLN A 104 4.73 -11.77 4.38
C GLN A 104 5.13 -11.07 3.08
N LEU A 105 4.31 -11.18 2.02
CA LEU A 105 4.58 -10.51 0.75
C LEU A 105 4.66 -8.99 0.91
N LEU A 106 3.80 -8.40 1.75
CA LEU A 106 3.78 -6.97 2.00
C LEU A 106 5.03 -6.51 2.75
N SER A 107 5.46 -7.24 3.77
CA SER A 107 6.72 -6.97 4.48
C SER A 107 7.93 -7.08 3.55
N GLU A 108 7.99 -8.11 2.71
CA GLU A 108 9.06 -8.28 1.71
C GLU A 108 9.08 -7.14 0.67
N PHE A 109 7.91 -6.73 0.19
CA PHE A 109 7.74 -5.61 -0.72
C PHE A 109 8.31 -4.32 -0.11
N VAL A 110 7.90 -4.00 1.11
CA VAL A 110 8.38 -2.82 1.84
C VAL A 110 9.88 -2.88 2.06
N ALA A 111 10.42 -4.03 2.47
CA ALA A 111 11.86 -4.21 2.67
C ALA A 111 12.66 -3.97 1.38
N LYS A 112 12.21 -4.51 0.24
CA LYS A 112 12.85 -4.29 -1.08
C LYS A 112 12.69 -2.87 -1.59
N ALA A 113 11.61 -2.18 -1.22
CA ALA A 113 11.37 -0.80 -1.62
C ALA A 113 12.28 0.20 -0.88
N ILE A 114 12.92 -0.20 0.22
CA ILE A 114 13.74 0.68 1.06
C ILE A 114 15.22 0.25 1.17
N SER A 115 15.57 -0.87 0.54
CA SER A 115 16.97 -1.35 0.39
C SER A 115 17.70 -0.57 -0.68
#